data_AF-A0A7L0R660-F1
#
_entry.id   AF-A0A7L0R660-F1
#
_cell.length_a   1.000
_cell.length_b   1.000
_cell.length_c   1.000
_cell.angle_alpha   90.00
_cell.angle_beta   90.00
_cell.angle_gamma   90.00
#
_symmetry.space_group_name_H-M   'P 1'
#
loop_
_entity.id
_entity.type
_entity.pdbx_description
1 polymer ?
#
loop_
_entity_poly.entity_id
_entity_poly.type
_entity_poly.pdbx_seq_one_letter_code
_entity_poly.pdbx_strand_id
1 'polypeptide(L)'
;MDHAVQLQDLPVRVVCSSTCYRAETDTGREPWGLYRVHQFTKVEMFGVTAAERGTESEELLDEFLGLQKEIFSELGLHYRVLDMPTEELGLPAYRKFDIEAW
;
A
#
# COMPACT_ATOMS: atom_id res chain seq x y z
N MET A 1 10.29 -4.10 -20.64
CA MET A 1 11.23 -5.24 -20.66
C MET A 1 10.62 -6.25 -19.72
N ASP A 2 10.30 -7.43 -20.24
CA ASP A 2 9.52 -8.44 -19.51
C ASP A 2 10.51 -9.41 -18.88
N HIS A 3 10.48 -9.50 -17.54
CA HIS A 3 11.47 -10.23 -16.75
C HIS A 3 10.81 -11.34 -15.93
N ALA A 4 11.56 -12.41 -15.65
CA ALA A 4 11.17 -13.49 -14.75
C ALA A 4 12.04 -13.45 -13.49
N VAL A 5 11.42 -13.76 -12.35
CA VAL A 5 12.08 -13.94 -11.05
C VAL A 5 12.22 -15.44 -10.79
N GLN A 6 13.33 -15.88 -10.17
CA GLN A 6 13.51 -17.29 -9.82
C GLN A 6 12.62 -17.65 -8.63
N LEU A 7 12.05 -18.85 -8.63
CA LEU A 7 11.14 -19.31 -7.58
C LEU A 7 11.80 -19.28 -6.18
N GLN A 8 13.09 -19.61 -6.12
CA GLN A 8 13.88 -19.59 -4.87
C GLN A 8 14.08 -18.19 -4.25
N ASP A 9 13.90 -17.13 -5.04
CA ASP A 9 14.04 -15.74 -4.58
C ASP A 9 12.71 -15.17 -4.07
N LEU A 10 11.62 -15.94 -4.18
CA LEU A 10 10.29 -15.52 -3.75
C LEU A 10 10.06 -15.83 -2.26
N PRO A 11 9.32 -14.96 -1.52
CA PRO A 11 8.81 -13.67 -2.00
C PRO A 11 9.89 -12.58 -2.04
N VAL A 12 9.95 -11.86 -3.15
CA VAL A 12 10.76 -10.67 -3.31
C VAL A 12 10.06 -9.51 -2.62
N ARG A 13 10.76 -8.86 -1.69
CA ARG A 13 10.29 -7.68 -0.97
C ARG A 13 11.20 -6.51 -1.30
N VAL A 14 10.60 -5.40 -1.73
CA VAL A 14 11.33 -4.18 -2.12
C VAL A 14 10.73 -2.99 -1.39
N VAL A 15 11.60 -2.08 -0.95
CA VAL A 15 11.20 -0.77 -0.44
C VAL A 15 11.76 0.33 -1.34
N CYS A 16 10.96 1.35 -1.63
CA CYS A 16 11.37 2.46 -2.48
C CYS A 16 10.89 3.81 -1.94
N SER A 17 11.79 4.78 -1.82
CA SER A 17 11.45 6.17 -1.53
C SER A 17 11.46 7.00 -2.81
N SER A 18 10.37 7.72 -3.08
CA SER A 18 10.26 8.56 -4.27
C SER A 18 9.34 9.77 -4.06
N THR A 19 9.47 10.75 -4.94
CA THR A 19 8.52 11.86 -5.06
C THR A 19 7.36 11.44 -5.96
N CYS A 20 6.14 11.52 -5.43
CA CYS A 20 4.89 11.23 -6.14
C CYS A 20 4.27 12.51 -6.67
N TYR A 21 3.71 12.46 -7.89
CA TYR A 21 3.00 13.57 -8.53
C TYR A 21 1.57 13.15 -8.85
N ARG A 22 0.56 13.90 -8.38
CA ARG A 22 -0.86 13.64 -8.66
C ARG A 22 -1.59 14.92 -9.09
N ALA A 23 -2.37 14.82 -10.18
CA ALA A 23 -3.06 15.97 -10.76
C ALA A 23 -4.25 16.45 -9.92
N GLU A 24 -4.95 15.55 -9.25
CA GLU A 24 -6.09 15.84 -8.35
C GLU A 24 -7.24 16.65 -8.99
N THR A 25 -7.38 16.60 -10.33
CA THR A 25 -8.22 17.50 -11.16
C THR A 25 -9.72 17.48 -10.82
N ASP A 26 -10.28 16.35 -10.35
CA ASP A 26 -11.72 16.18 -10.09
C ASP A 26 -12.05 15.99 -8.60
N THR A 27 -11.14 16.39 -7.71
CA THR A 27 -11.21 16.02 -6.29
C THR A 27 -11.27 17.21 -5.36
N GLY A 28 -11.87 18.33 -5.81
CA GLY A 28 -11.87 19.69 -5.24
C GLY A 28 -12.37 19.88 -3.80
N ARG A 29 -11.97 19.01 -2.88
CA ARG A 29 -12.41 18.89 -1.51
C ARG A 29 -11.47 19.59 -0.53
N GLU A 30 -10.21 19.82 -0.87
CA GLU A 30 -9.24 20.39 0.08
C GLU A 30 -8.31 21.44 -0.56
N PRO A 31 -8.69 22.74 -0.51
CA PRO A 31 -7.90 23.81 -1.10
C PRO A 31 -6.71 24.28 -0.24
N TRP A 32 -6.61 23.84 1.01
CA TRP A 32 -5.60 24.30 1.97
C TRP A 32 -5.05 23.14 2.80
N GLY A 33 -3.83 23.29 3.31
CA GLY A 33 -3.15 22.27 4.10
C GLY A 33 -2.35 21.28 3.26
N LEU A 34 -1.92 20.20 3.90
CA LEU A 34 -1.03 19.19 3.29
C LEU A 34 -1.68 17.83 3.06
N TYR A 35 -2.97 17.70 3.40
CA TYR A 35 -3.67 16.42 3.34
C TYR A 35 -3.85 15.93 1.88
N ARG A 36 -4.10 16.84 0.93
CA ARG A 36 -4.14 16.55 -0.51
C ARG A 36 -3.31 17.58 -1.29
N VAL A 37 -2.14 17.15 -1.77
CA VAL A 37 -1.20 18.00 -2.52
C VAL A 37 -0.75 17.33 -3.81
N HIS A 38 -0.31 18.14 -4.77
CA HIS A 38 0.16 17.64 -6.07
C HIS A 38 1.50 16.91 -6.01
N GLN A 39 2.28 17.15 -4.97
CA GLN A 39 3.62 16.59 -4.79
C GLN A 39 3.85 16.20 -3.34
N PHE A 40 4.25 14.95 -3.12
CA PHE A 40 4.60 14.44 -1.79
C PHE A 40 5.65 13.33 -1.89
N THR A 41 6.39 13.08 -0.81
CA THR A 41 7.35 11.97 -0.73
C THR A 41 6.66 10.76 -0.10
N LYS A 42 6.89 9.58 -0.68
CA LYS A 42 6.35 8.31 -0.18
C LYS A 42 7.42 7.22 -0.16
N VAL A 43 7.42 6.45 0.92
CA VAL A 43 8.12 5.17 1.01
C VAL A 43 7.11 4.06 0.74
N GLU A 44 7.35 3.24 -0.29
CA GLU A 44 6.45 2.18 -0.73
C GLU A 44 7.06 0.80 -0.48
N MET A 45 6.25 -0.13 0.04
CA MET A 45 6.53 -1.55 0.02
C MET A 45 5.96 -2.19 -1.24
N PHE A 46 6.75 -3.00 -1.93
CA PHE A 46 6.33 -3.74 -3.11
C PHE A 46 6.76 -5.20 -2.99
N GLY A 47 5.84 -6.10 -3.32
CA GLY A 47 6.02 -7.53 -3.18
C GLY A 47 5.76 -8.29 -4.48
N VAL A 48 6.61 -9.26 -4.80
CA VAL A 48 6.35 -10.28 -5.83
C VAL A 48 6.48 -11.63 -5.17
N THR A 49 5.47 -12.47 -5.28
CA THR A 49 5.43 -13.78 -4.61
C THR A 49 5.00 -14.89 -5.56
N ALA A 50 5.20 -16.13 -5.14
CA ALA A 50 4.76 -17.31 -5.86
C ALA A 50 3.23 -17.48 -5.75
N ALA A 51 2.69 -18.43 -6.49
CA ALA A 51 1.28 -18.81 -6.42
C ALA A 51 1.14 -20.35 -6.42
N GLU A 52 2.03 -21.04 -5.68
CA GLU A 52 2.05 -22.51 -5.65
C GLU A 52 0.92 -23.08 -4.78
N ARG A 53 0.64 -22.44 -3.64
CA ARG A 53 -0.42 -22.80 -2.69
C ARG A 53 -1.69 -21.97 -2.89
N GLY A 54 -1.59 -20.83 -3.55
CA GLY A 54 -2.69 -19.87 -3.72
C GLY A 54 -2.97 -19.00 -2.49
N THR A 55 -2.07 -19.00 -1.51
CA THR A 55 -2.19 -18.25 -0.24
C THR A 55 -1.06 -17.26 -0.02
N GLU A 56 0.02 -17.36 -0.80
CA GLU A 56 1.25 -16.61 -0.60
C GLU A 56 1.08 -15.10 -0.76
N SER A 57 0.17 -14.65 -1.61
CA SER A 57 -0.15 -13.23 -1.78
C SER A 57 -0.99 -12.67 -0.64
N GLU A 58 -1.86 -13.48 -0.03
CA GLU A 58 -2.62 -13.11 1.16
C GLU A 58 -1.71 -13.04 2.38
N GLU A 59 -0.82 -14.02 2.57
CA GLU A 59 0.20 -14.02 3.62
C GLU A 59 1.11 -12.77 3.52
N LEU A 60 1.52 -12.38 2.30
CA LEU A 60 2.33 -11.18 2.09
C LEU A 60 1.55 -9.87 2.32
N LEU A 61 0.25 -9.85 2.00
CA LEU A 61 -0.62 -8.71 2.30
C LEU A 61 -0.76 -8.51 3.81
N ASP A 62 -0.96 -9.59 4.56
CA ASP A 62 -1.03 -9.55 6.02
C ASP A 62 0.29 -9.11 6.66
N GLU A 63 1.43 -9.56 6.11
CA GLU A 63 2.77 -9.09 6.51
C GLU A 63 2.90 -7.56 6.33
N PHE A 64 2.53 -7.04 5.15
CA PHE A 64 2.61 -5.60 4.87
C PHE A 64 1.67 -4.79 5.76
N LEU A 65 0.45 -5.26 5.99
CA LEU A 65 -0.46 -4.62 6.93
C LEU A 65 0.10 -4.62 8.36
N GLY A 66 0.75 -5.71 8.78
CA GLY A 66 1.46 -5.79 10.06
C GLY A 66 2.53 -4.71 10.21
N LEU A 67 3.42 -4.59 9.22
CA LEU A 67 4.47 -3.56 9.21
C LEU A 67 3.91 -2.14 9.25
N GLN A 68 2.84 -1.86 8.50
CA GLN A 68 2.19 -0.55 8.55
C GLN A 68 1.63 -0.24 9.94
N LYS A 69 0.99 -1.21 10.60
CA LYS A 69 0.48 -1.06 11.97
C LYS A 69 1.61 -0.81 12.98
N GLU A 70 2.73 -1.52 12.84
CA GLU A 70 3.92 -1.31 13.67
C GLU A 70 4.45 0.12 13.51
N ILE A 71 4.61 0.61 12.28
CA ILE A 71 5.07 1.98 12.00
C ILE A 71 4.17 3.04 12.67
N PHE A 72 2.84 2.91 12.53
CA PHE A 72 1.91 3.86 13.15
C PHE A 72 1.96 3.79 14.69
N SER A 73 2.11 2.59 15.25
CA SER A 73 2.22 2.37 16.69
C SER A 73 3.52 2.94 17.26
N GLU A 74 4.64 2.75 16.59
CA GLU A 74 5.94 3.29 16.98
C GLU A 74 5.98 4.82 16.91
N LEU A 75 5.24 5.43 15.98
CA LEU A 75 5.01 6.88 15.92
C LEU A 75 4.04 7.39 16.99
N GLY A 76 3.39 6.51 17.75
CA GLY A 76 2.42 6.87 18.79
C GLY A 76 1.10 7.41 18.24
N LEU A 77 0.75 7.08 17.00
CA LEU A 77 -0.49 7.53 16.37
C LEU A 77 -1.67 6.64 16.79
N HIS A 78 -2.82 7.26 17.07
CA HIS A 78 -4.07 6.52 17.18
C HIS A 78 -4.65 6.29 15.79
N TYR A 79 -5.00 5.05 15.46
CA TYR A 79 -5.48 4.70 14.13
C TYR A 79 -6.49 3.54 14.15
N ARG A 80 -7.21 3.38 13.04
CA ARG A 80 -8.06 2.21 12.76
C ARG A 80 -7.69 1.57 11.43
N VAL A 81 -7.91 0.26 11.32
CA VAL A 81 -7.75 -0.52 10.09
C VAL A 81 -9.12 -0.78 9.50
N LEU A 82 -9.27 -0.56 8.20
CA LEU A 82 -10.50 -0.79 7.43
C LEU A 82 -10.26 -1.92 6.42
N ASP A 83 -11.18 -2.88 6.35
CA ASP A 83 -11.29 -3.82 5.22
C ASP A 83 -12.22 -3.17 4.19
N MET A 84 -11.68 -2.84 3.02
CA MET A 84 -12.37 -1.95 2.08
C MET A 84 -13.52 -2.66 1.35
N PRO A 85 -14.67 -1.98 1.16
CA PRO A 85 -15.79 -2.56 0.44
C PRO A 85 -15.46 -2.76 -1.05
N THR A 86 -16.23 -3.62 -1.71
CA THR A 86 -16.01 -4.01 -3.11
C THR A 86 -15.97 -2.82 -4.08
N GLU A 87 -16.71 -1.76 -3.79
CA GLU A 87 -16.80 -0.52 -4.57
C GLU A 87 -15.52 0.33 -4.51
N GLU A 88 -14.67 0.12 -3.49
CA GLU A 88 -13.45 0.89 -3.23
C GLU A 88 -12.16 0.11 -3.53
N LEU A 89 -12.27 -1.09 -4.12
CA LEU A 89 -11.10 -1.89 -4.51
C LEU A 89 -10.35 -1.28 -5.71
N GLY A 90 -11.05 -0.56 -6.57
CA GLY A 90 -10.53 -0.16 -7.88
C GLY A 90 -10.37 -1.34 -8.83
N LEU A 91 -9.62 -1.14 -9.91
CA LEU A 91 -9.47 -2.17 -10.96
C LEU A 91 -8.53 -3.35 -10.61
N PRO A 92 -7.37 -3.15 -9.96
CA PRO A 92 -6.39 -4.22 -9.82
C PRO A 92 -6.48 -5.03 -8.51
N ALA A 93 -7.19 -4.54 -7.50
CA ALA A 93 -7.12 -5.12 -6.16
C ALA A 93 -8.10 -6.30 -5.99
N TYR A 94 -7.59 -7.44 -5.50
CA TYR A 94 -8.42 -8.55 -5.02
C TYR A 94 -8.96 -8.28 -3.61
N ARG A 95 -8.13 -7.69 -2.74
CA ARG A 95 -8.45 -7.27 -1.38
C ARG A 95 -7.63 -6.02 -1.05
N LYS A 96 -8.16 -5.12 -0.21
CA LYS A 96 -7.51 -3.85 0.15
C LYS A 96 -7.79 -3.50 1.60
N PHE A 97 -6.73 -3.09 2.30
CA PHE A 97 -6.83 -2.54 3.65
C PHE A 97 -6.32 -1.10 3.66
N ASP A 98 -7.07 -0.22 4.31
CA ASP A 98 -6.65 1.15 4.56
C ASP A 98 -6.44 1.37 6.07
N ILE A 99 -5.48 2.23 6.41
CA ILE A 99 -5.26 2.70 7.78
C ILE A 99 -5.58 4.18 7.85
N GLU A 100 -6.45 4.56 8.77
CA GLU A 100 -6.79 5.95 9.05
C GLU A 100 -6.27 6.33 10.43
N ALA A 101 -5.39 7.34 10.49
CA ALA A 101 -4.96 7.98 11.73
C ALA A 101 -5.93 9.11 12.14
N TRP A 102 -6.00 9.36 13.45
CA TRP A 102 -6.81 10.43 14.06
C TRP A 102 -6.10 11.79 14.02
#